data_AF-A0A955AS02-F1
#
_entry.id   AF-A0A955AS02-F1
#
_cell.length_a   1.000
_cell.length_b   1.000
_cell.length_c   1.000
_cell.angle_alpha   90.00
_cell.angle_beta   90.00
_cell.angle_gamma   90.00
#
_symmetry.space_group_name_H-M   'P 1'
#
loop_
_entity.id
_entity.type
_entity.pdbx_description
1 polymer ?
#
loop_
_entity_poly.entity_id
_entity_poly.type
_entity_poly.pdbx_seq_one_letter_code
_entity_poly.pdbx_strand_id
1 'polypeptide(L)'
;MSEREKFKNILIMAAADGRMNEAELRLLSDRATEWGITDEEFEEMLHQAIEGRASITIPTDQNDRDEFLKDMIRMMAADGHTSDGEKKLIAVCSAVLGITGEHLNRIIDEVLEE
;
A
#
# COMPACT_ATOMS: atom_id res chain seq x y z
N MET A 1 -13.64 -2.12 -3.47
CA MET A 1 -12.36 -1.93 -4.19
C MET A 1 -11.70 -3.29 -4.31
N SER A 2 -11.28 -3.68 -5.52
CA SER A 2 -10.58 -4.95 -5.76
C SER A 2 -9.18 -4.94 -5.15
N GLU A 3 -8.58 -6.12 -4.97
CA GLU A 3 -7.21 -6.23 -4.45
C GLU A 3 -6.20 -5.52 -5.36
N ARG A 4 -6.42 -5.64 -6.67
CA ARG A 4 -5.64 -4.98 -7.72
C ARG A 4 -5.72 -3.45 -7.66
N GLU A 5 -6.90 -2.89 -7.39
CA GLU A 5 -7.06 -1.44 -7.24
C GLU A 5 -6.36 -0.91 -5.98
N LYS A 6 -6.43 -1.65 -4.87
CA LYS A 6 -5.72 -1.31 -3.62
C LYS A 6 -4.21 -1.38 -3.82
N PHE A 7 -3.68 -2.41 -4.48
CA PHE A 7 -2.26 -2.47 -4.83
C PHE A 7 -1.83 -1.34 -5.75
N LYS A 8 -2.63 -1.02 -6.78
CA LYS A 8 -2.35 0.12 -7.64
C LYS A 8 -2.24 1.42 -6.82
N ASN A 9 -3.13 1.64 -5.85
CA ASN A 9 -3.02 2.79 -4.96
C ASN A 9 -1.73 2.75 -4.14
N ILE A 10 -1.36 1.61 -3.56
CA ILE A 10 -0.10 1.43 -2.81
C ILE A 10 1.12 1.76 -3.68
N LEU A 11 1.15 1.26 -4.92
CA LEU A 11 2.23 1.52 -5.86
C LEU A 11 2.34 3.01 -6.21
N ILE A 12 1.21 3.67 -6.46
CA ILE A 12 1.18 5.12 -6.72
C ILE A 12 1.66 5.91 -5.49
N MET A 13 1.23 5.52 -4.29
CA MET A 13 1.68 6.15 -3.03
C MET A 13 3.18 6.00 -2.82
N ALA A 14 3.71 4.79 -3.06
CA ALA A 14 5.14 4.52 -2.95
C ALA A 14 5.97 5.25 -4.01
N ALA A 15 5.43 5.43 -5.21
CA ALA A 15 6.08 6.16 -6.30
C ALA A 15 5.93 7.69 -6.19
N ALA A 16 5.02 8.20 -5.35
CA ALA A 16 4.66 9.63 -5.30
C ALA A 16 5.80 10.55 -4.86
N ASP A 17 6.75 10.05 -4.07
CA ASP A 17 7.94 10.82 -3.67
C ASP A 17 9.04 10.82 -4.74
N GLY A 18 8.87 10.03 -5.81
CA GLY A 18 9.81 9.85 -6.91
C GLY A 18 11.12 9.18 -6.52
N ARG A 19 11.18 8.53 -5.34
CA ARG A 19 12.42 8.03 -4.73
C ARG A 19 12.34 6.55 -4.34
N MET A 20 11.62 5.76 -5.11
CA MET A 20 11.66 4.31 -4.95
C MET A 20 13.06 3.76 -5.21
N ASN A 21 13.65 3.12 -4.20
CA ASN A 21 14.91 2.40 -4.33
C ASN A 21 14.69 0.95 -4.77
N GLU A 22 15.78 0.26 -5.14
CA GLU A 22 15.73 -1.15 -5.58
C GLU A 22 15.08 -2.08 -4.55
N ALA A 23 15.24 -1.81 -3.25
CA ALA A 23 14.65 -2.63 -2.20
C ALA A 23 13.12 -2.45 -2.12
N GLU A 24 12.61 -1.23 -2.31
CA GLU A 24 11.16 -0.95 -2.40
C GLU A 24 10.54 -1.53 -3.67
N LEU A 25 11.23 -1.40 -4.81
CA LEU A 25 10.80 -2.01 -6.07
C LEU A 25 10.68 -3.53 -5.95
N ARG A 26 11.71 -4.17 -5.37
CA ARG A 26 11.70 -5.62 -5.15
C ARG A 26 10.57 -6.03 -4.21
N LEU A 27 10.39 -5.33 -3.11
CA LEU A 27 9.31 -5.58 -2.16
C LEU A 27 7.92 -5.50 -2.82
N LEU A 28 7.69 -4.49 -3.66
CA LEU A 28 6.42 -4.32 -4.36
C LEU A 28 6.22 -5.36 -5.47
N SER A 29 7.29 -5.76 -6.16
CA SER A 29 7.28 -6.81 -7.18
C SER A 29 7.01 -8.19 -6.59
N ASP A 30 7.66 -8.52 -5.46
CA ASP A 30 7.42 -9.75 -4.71
C ASP A 30 5.94 -9.82 -4.29
N ARG A 31 5.39 -8.71 -3.80
CA ARG A 31 3.97 -8.62 -3.40
C ARG A 31 3.00 -8.70 -4.59
N ALA A 32 3.34 -8.08 -5.71
CA ALA A 32 2.56 -8.16 -6.94
C ALA A 32 2.38 -9.62 -7.38
N THR A 33 3.47 -10.38 -7.34
CA THR A 33 3.49 -11.80 -7.70
C THR A 33 2.59 -12.63 -6.79
N GLU A 34 2.64 -12.40 -5.47
CA GLU A 34 1.77 -13.07 -4.50
C GLU A 34 0.28 -12.81 -4.74
N TRP A 35 -0.07 -11.65 -5.33
CA TRP A 35 -1.44 -11.27 -5.68
C TRP A 35 -1.82 -11.61 -7.12
N GLY A 36 -0.99 -12.39 -7.82
CA GLY A 36 -1.25 -12.82 -9.20
C GLY A 36 -1.16 -11.70 -10.23
N ILE A 37 -0.48 -10.61 -9.90
CA ILE A 37 -0.15 -9.53 -10.83
C ILE A 37 1.12 -9.93 -11.56
N THR A 38 1.09 -9.90 -12.89
CA THR A 38 2.26 -10.28 -13.70
C THR A 38 3.32 -9.17 -13.69
N ASP A 39 4.56 -9.53 -14.01
CA ASP A 39 5.65 -8.55 -14.14
C ASP A 39 5.29 -7.45 -15.16
N GLU A 40 4.66 -7.82 -16.29
CA GLU A 40 4.19 -6.87 -17.30
C GLU A 40 3.15 -5.89 -16.74
N GLU A 41 2.19 -6.39 -15.95
CA GLU A 41 1.17 -5.56 -15.31
C GLU A 41 1.78 -4.65 -14.24
N PHE A 42 2.75 -5.16 -13.47
CA PHE A 42 3.48 -4.39 -12.47
C PHE A 42 4.28 -3.25 -13.12
N GLU A 43 5.05 -3.55 -14.16
CA GLU A 43 5.81 -2.56 -14.92
C GLU A 43 4.90 -1.49 -15.52
N GLU A 44 3.77 -1.89 -16.11
CA GLU A 44 2.80 -0.93 -16.66
C GLU A 44 2.25 0.01 -15.57
N MET A 45 1.85 -0.53 -14.42
CA MET A 45 1.35 0.28 -13.31
C MET A 45 2.43 1.21 -12.74
N LEU A 46 3.68 0.73 -12.64
CA LEU A 46 4.81 1.52 -12.17
C LEU A 46 5.12 2.67 -13.13
N HIS A 47 5.15 2.41 -14.43
CA HIS A 47 5.32 3.43 -15.46
C HIS A 47 4.25 4.51 -15.36
N GLN A 48 2.97 4.11 -15.26
CA GLN A 48 1.85 5.05 -15.09
C GLN A 48 1.98 5.89 -13.81
N ALA A 49 2.44 5.29 -12.71
CA ALA A 49 2.65 5.96 -11.44
C ALA A 49 3.77 7.01 -11.52
N ILE A 50 4.93 6.66 -12.07
CA ILE A 50 6.09 7.55 -12.20
C ILE A 50 5.80 8.73 -13.14
N GLU A 51 5.09 8.49 -14.24
CA GLU A 51 4.75 9.54 -15.20
C GLU A 51 3.64 10.49 -14.70
N GLY A 52 3.13 10.27 -13.48
CA GLY A 52 2.03 11.04 -12.91
C GLY A 52 0.71 10.85 -13.67
N ARG A 53 0.61 9.81 -14.51
CA ARG A 53 -0.58 9.47 -15.30
C ARG A 53 -1.59 8.65 -14.49
N ALA A 54 -1.18 8.16 -13.32
CA ALA A 54 -2.04 7.41 -12.43
C ALA A 54 -2.74 8.33 -11.42
N SER A 55 -4.07 8.34 -11.43
CA SER A 55 -4.87 9.01 -10.40
C SER A 55 -5.04 8.07 -9.21
N ILE A 56 -4.64 8.53 -8.03
CA ILE A 56 -5.00 7.88 -6.78
C ILE A 56 -6.36 8.40 -6.31
N THR A 57 -7.23 7.48 -5.88
CA THR A 57 -8.48 7.84 -5.20
C THR A 57 -8.25 7.68 -3.70
N ILE A 58 -7.75 8.74 -3.06
CA ILE A 58 -7.64 8.79 -1.60
C ILE A 58 -8.94 9.34 -1.02
N PRO A 59 -9.54 8.69 -0.01
CA PRO A 59 -10.68 9.25 0.69
C PRO A 59 -10.35 10.58 1.40
N THR A 60 -11.29 11.51 1.40
CA THR A 60 -11.11 12.82 2.05
C THR A 60 -11.52 12.81 3.53
N ASP A 61 -12.46 11.93 3.91
CA ASP A 61 -12.90 11.76 5.30
C ASP A 61 -11.90 10.90 6.09
N GLN A 62 -11.72 11.22 7.38
CA GLN A 62 -10.79 10.48 8.23
C GLN A 62 -11.22 9.02 8.41
N ASN A 63 -12.51 8.76 8.62
CA ASN A 63 -12.99 7.39 8.84
C ASN A 63 -12.77 6.54 7.58
N ASP A 64 -13.00 7.13 6.40
CA ASP A 64 -12.77 6.42 5.15
C ASP A 64 -11.28 6.15 4.90
N ARG A 65 -10.38 7.03 5.36
CA ARG A 65 -8.92 6.79 5.32
C ARG A 65 -8.51 5.67 6.26
N ASP A 66 -9.11 5.62 7.45
CA ASP A 66 -8.84 4.59 8.44
C ASP A 66 -9.32 3.23 7.91
N GLU A 67 -10.54 3.15 7.37
CA GLU A 67 -11.05 1.93 6.72
C GLU A 67 -10.22 1.53 5.51
N PHE A 68 -9.79 2.49 4.68
CA PHE A 68 -8.90 2.22 3.56
C PHE A 68 -7.54 1.66 4.02
N LEU A 69 -6.97 2.20 5.10
CA LEU A 69 -5.73 1.70 5.67
C LEU A 69 -5.90 0.31 6.30
N LYS A 70 -6.99 0.06 7.04
CA LYS A 70 -7.34 -1.27 7.57
C LYS A 70 -7.42 -2.29 6.45
N ASP A 71 -8.09 -1.93 5.37
CA ASP A 71 -8.23 -2.78 4.19
C ASP A 71 -6.90 -3.11 3.50
N MET A 72 -5.94 -2.17 3.50
CA MET A 72 -4.59 -2.42 3.01
C MET A 72 -3.78 -3.28 3.99
N ILE A 73 -3.91 -3.05 5.30
CA ILE A 73 -3.23 -3.86 6.31
C ILE A 73 -3.74 -5.30 6.28
N ARG A 74 -5.05 -5.53 6.22
CA ARG A 74 -5.64 -6.88 6.10
C ARG A 74 -5.15 -7.62 4.86
N MET A 75 -5.02 -6.89 3.74
CA MET A 75 -4.45 -7.45 2.51
C MET A 75 -2.96 -7.80 2.68
N MET A 76 -2.21 -6.95 3.37
CA MET A 76 -0.78 -7.14 3.59
C MET A 76 -0.49 -8.20 4.67
N ALA A 77 -1.32 -8.35 5.69
CA ALA A 77 -1.10 -9.25 6.82
C ALA A 77 -1.93 -10.55 6.70
N ALA A 78 -2.19 -11.00 5.47
CA ALA A 78 -3.08 -12.13 5.19
C ALA A 78 -2.63 -13.47 5.83
N ASP A 79 -1.36 -13.61 6.22
CA ASP A 79 -0.80 -14.76 6.94
C ASP A 79 -0.81 -14.61 8.47
N GLY A 80 -1.43 -13.54 8.98
CA GLY A 80 -1.48 -13.20 10.40
C GLY A 80 -0.18 -12.63 10.96
N HIS A 81 0.82 -12.36 10.12
CA HIS A 81 2.09 -11.75 10.52
C HIS A 81 2.35 -10.51 9.66
N THR A 82 3.17 -9.59 10.19
CA THR A 82 3.64 -8.43 9.44
C THR A 82 5.16 -8.52 9.36
N SER A 83 5.66 -8.95 8.20
CA SER A 83 7.06 -8.90 7.83
C SER A 83 7.58 -7.46 7.82
N ASP A 84 8.90 -7.29 7.85
CA ASP A 84 9.51 -5.96 7.78
C ASP A 84 9.21 -5.24 6.45
N GLY A 85 8.96 -6.01 5.38
CA GLY A 85 8.48 -5.49 4.11
C GLY A 85 7.07 -4.90 4.22
N GLU A 86 6.14 -5.63 4.82
CA GLU A 86 4.75 -5.17 5.00
C GLU A 86 4.69 -3.95 5.93
N LYS A 87 5.47 -3.93 7.02
CA LYS A 87 5.59 -2.74 7.88
C LYS A 87 6.03 -1.51 7.08
N LYS A 88 6.93 -1.69 6.13
CA LYS A 88 7.42 -0.60 5.27
C LYS A 88 6.32 -0.10 4.33
N LEU A 89 5.54 -0.99 3.72
CA LEU A 89 4.39 -0.60 2.89
C LEU A 89 3.29 0.11 3.70
N ILE A 90 2.99 -0.39 4.90
CA ILE A 90 2.04 0.22 5.83
C ILE A 90 2.48 1.63 6.22
N ALA A 91 3.78 1.83 6.49
CA ALA A 91 4.34 3.14 6.81
C ALA A 91 4.25 4.14 5.63
N VAL A 92 4.45 3.68 4.39
CA VAL A 92 4.24 4.50 3.20
C VAL A 92 2.78 4.93 3.09
N CYS A 93 1.87 3.98 3.26
CA CYS A 93 0.43 4.24 3.18
C CYS A 93 -0.02 5.25 4.24
N SER A 94 0.38 5.08 5.50
CA SER A 94 0.01 5.99 6.58
C SER A 94 0.55 7.41 6.34
N ALA A 95 1.78 7.53 5.84
CA ALA A 95 2.39 8.83 5.51
C ALA A 95 1.59 9.56 4.42
N VAL A 96 1.20 8.87 3.35
CA VAL A 96 0.42 9.48 2.26
C VAL A 96 -1.01 9.82 2.69
N LEU A 97 -1.62 9.02 3.56
CA LEU A 97 -2.94 9.30 4.13
C LEU A 97 -2.94 10.39 5.21
N GLY A 98 -1.75 10.84 5.65
CA GLY A 98 -1.60 11.81 6.74
C GLY A 98 -1.94 11.24 8.12
N ILE A 99 -1.80 9.92 8.30
CA ILE A 99 -2.09 9.20 9.53
C ILE A 99 -0.85 9.21 10.41
N THR A 100 -1.01 9.64 11.67
CA THR A 100 0.09 9.69 12.65
C THR A 100 0.53 8.30 13.09
N GLY A 101 1.77 8.15 13.54
CA GLY A 101 2.29 6.86 14.03
C GLY A 101 1.49 6.27 15.19
N GLU A 102 1.01 7.10 16.13
CA GLU A 102 0.16 6.65 17.24
C GLU A 102 -1.20 6.12 16.75
N HIS A 103 -1.80 6.81 15.78
CA HIS A 103 -3.06 6.37 15.19
C HIS A 103 -2.89 5.12 14.32
N LEU A 104 -1.79 5.03 13.58
CA LEU A 104 -1.42 3.85 12.81
C LEU A 104 -1.30 2.62 13.72
N ASN A 105 -0.61 2.72 14.86
CA ASN A 105 -0.47 1.59 15.78
C ASN A 105 -1.83 1.10 16.28
N ARG A 106 -2.75 2.03 16.62
CA ARG A 106 -4.12 1.67 17.00
C ARG A 106 -4.86 0.92 15.89
N ILE A 107 -4.72 1.38 14.64
CA ILE A 107 -5.32 0.71 13.48
C ILE A 107 -4.73 -0.71 13.30
N ILE A 108 -3.41 -0.87 13.45
CA ILE A 108 -2.76 -2.18 13.35
C ILE A 108 -3.28 -3.11 14.44
N ASP A 109 -3.32 -2.64 15.70
CA ASP A 109 -3.82 -3.43 16.83
C ASP A 109 -5.29 -3.85 16.58
N GLU A 110 -6.15 -2.92 16.13
CA GLU A 110 -7.54 -3.22 15.78
C GLU A 110 -7.66 -4.32 14.70
N VAL A 111 -6.80 -4.31 13.67
CA VAL A 111 -6.85 -5.30 12.60
C VAL A 111 -6.31 -6.67 13.03
N LEU A 112 -5.33 -6.71 13.94
CA LEU A 112 -4.74 -7.96 14.43
C LEU A 112 -5.57 -8.64 15.52
N GLU A 113 -6.48 -7.91 16.17
CA GLU A 113 -7.40 -8.41 17.20
C GLU A 113 -8.75 -8.94 16.64
N GLU A 114 -9.04 -8.72 15.35
CA GLU A 114 -10.23 -9.22 14.62
C GLU A 114 -10.11 -10.70 14.21
#